data_AF-A0A8H7CRA4-F1
#
_entry.id   AF-A0A8H7CRA4-F1
#
_cell.length_a   1.000
_cell.length_b   1.000
_cell.length_c   1.000
_cell.angle_alpha   90.00
_cell.angle_beta   90.00
_cell.angle_gamma   90.00
#
_symmetry.space_group_name_H-M   'P 1'
#
loop_
_entity.id
_entity.type
_entity.pdbx_description
1 polymer ?
#
loop_
_entity_poly.entity_id
_entity_poly.type
_entity_poly.pdbx_seq_one_letter_code
_entity_poly.pdbx_strand_id
1 'polypeptide(L)'
;MFSRMRRSRPTKITSDAIAATKIILKAIQASTDAFPPLKSVVSAVIVVLELSQQVKSNKKECEHIAKRSTQLVQDIWRQTKEFGVALPAEVEESVVQIEKLFKEIKKFFKELKKENVWERFARQDRNKRPSRRVWKITGRGNVAFQYQPGIKHTSCTSGICCRFAGRLADERMRARAAPHTDTR
;
A
#
# COMPACT_ATOMS: atom_id res chain seq x y z
N MET A 1 -17.74 15.50 25.55
CA MET A 1 -16.43 14.87 25.89
C MET A 1 -15.76 14.37 24.61
N PHE A 2 -14.69 15.03 24.15
CA PHE A 2 -13.92 14.58 22.98
C PHE A 2 -12.78 13.67 23.41
N SER A 3 -12.87 12.38 23.12
CA SER A 3 -11.77 11.44 23.30
C SER A 3 -10.58 11.85 22.45
N ARG A 4 -9.53 12.40 23.08
CA ARG A 4 -8.24 12.71 22.45
C ARG A 4 -7.70 11.43 21.82
N MET A 5 -7.80 11.33 20.50
CA MET A 5 -7.15 10.30 19.69
C MET A 5 -5.64 10.37 19.97
N ARG A 6 -5.12 9.39 20.71
CA ARG A 6 -3.67 9.22 20.88
C ARG A 6 -3.09 8.88 19.50
N ARG A 7 -2.49 9.87 18.84
CA ARG A 7 -1.68 9.62 17.65
C ARG A 7 -0.50 8.76 18.09
N SER A 8 -0.51 7.49 17.71
CA SER A 8 0.63 6.59 17.90
C SER A 8 1.86 7.25 17.29
N ARG A 9 2.91 7.42 18.12
CA ARG A 9 4.16 8.01 17.64
C ARG A 9 4.73 7.08 16.57
N PRO A 10 5.12 7.60 15.38
CA PRO A 10 5.76 6.79 14.36
C PRO A 10 7.08 6.27 14.92
N THR A 11 7.17 4.97 15.14
CA THR A 11 8.41 4.28 15.50
C THR A 11 9.38 4.48 14.34
N LYS A 12 10.50 5.16 14.60
CA LYS A 12 11.58 5.31 13.60
C LYS A 12 12.01 3.92 13.19
N ILE A 13 11.86 3.59 11.91
CA ILE A 13 12.39 2.33 11.37
C ILE A 13 13.90 2.52 11.36
N THR A 14 14.61 1.74 12.18
CA THR A 14 16.07 1.75 12.18
C THR A 14 16.59 1.13 10.89
N SER A 15 17.78 1.54 10.46
CA SER A 15 18.46 0.97 9.29
C SER A 15 18.48 -0.57 9.35
N ASP A 16 18.68 -1.12 10.55
CA ASP A 16 18.74 -2.55 10.83
C ASP A 16 17.41 -3.26 10.55
N ALA A 17 16.29 -2.65 10.91
CA ALA A 17 14.97 -3.21 10.61
C ALA A 17 14.71 -3.31 9.11
N ILE A 18 15.22 -2.36 8.33
CA ILE A 18 15.12 -2.41 6.86
C ILE A 18 16.04 -3.50 6.30
N ALA A 19 17.26 -3.62 6.83
CA ALA A 19 18.19 -4.68 6.43
C ALA A 19 17.58 -6.08 6.69
N ALA A 20 17.04 -6.30 7.88
CA ALA A 20 16.33 -7.54 8.24
C ALA A 20 15.14 -7.81 7.30
N THR A 21 14.36 -6.77 6.98
CA THR A 21 13.24 -6.88 6.04
C THR A 21 13.71 -7.31 4.64
N LYS A 22 14.82 -6.76 4.15
CA LYS A 22 15.40 -7.16 2.86
C LYS A 22 15.85 -8.62 2.86
N ILE A 23 16.43 -9.11 3.96
CA ILE A 23 16.83 -10.53 4.10
C ILE A 23 15.60 -11.42 3.97
N ILE A 24 14.53 -11.11 4.70
CA ILE A 24 13.27 -11.88 4.64
C ILE A 24 12.70 -11.85 3.22
N LEU A 25 12.65 -10.68 2.57
CA LEU A 25 12.13 -10.59 1.19
C LEU A 25 12.99 -11.37 0.20
N LYS A 26 14.31 -11.40 0.35
CA LYS A 26 15.20 -12.22 -0.47
C LYS A 26 14.99 -13.72 -0.24
N ALA A 27 14.74 -14.13 1.00
CA ALA A 27 14.39 -15.52 1.32
C ALA A 27 13.06 -15.93 0.66
N ILE A 28 12.05 -15.05 0.70
CA ILE A 28 10.78 -15.25 -0.02
C ILE A 28 11.06 -15.34 -1.53
N GLN A 29 11.83 -14.41 -2.10
CA GLN A 29 12.18 -14.40 -3.52
C GLN A 29 12.80 -15.72 -3.98
N ALA A 30 13.73 -16.28 -3.20
CA ALA A 30 14.38 -17.56 -3.48
C ALA A 30 13.40 -18.74 -3.34
N SER A 31 12.45 -18.66 -2.42
CA SER A 31 11.43 -19.70 -2.22
C SER A 31 10.34 -19.68 -3.30
N THR A 32 10.17 -18.55 -4.00
CA THR A 32 9.13 -18.33 -5.03
C THR A 32 9.57 -18.65 -6.46
N ASP A 33 10.64 -19.41 -6.67
CA ASP A 33 11.17 -19.61 -8.03
C ASP A 33 10.19 -20.33 -8.97
N ALA A 34 9.27 -21.12 -8.40
CA ALA A 34 8.18 -21.77 -9.13
C ALA A 34 7.02 -20.82 -9.52
N PHE A 35 7.00 -19.57 -9.00
CA PHE A 35 5.92 -18.60 -9.20
C PHE A 35 6.45 -17.25 -9.72
N PRO A 36 6.65 -17.12 -11.05
CA PRO A 36 7.22 -15.91 -11.67
C PRO A 36 6.53 -14.58 -11.29
N PRO A 37 5.18 -14.49 -11.23
CA PRO A 37 4.50 -13.24 -10.89
C PRO A 37 4.84 -12.76 -9.47
N LEU A 38 4.88 -13.68 -8.51
CA LEU A 38 5.16 -13.34 -7.12
C LEU A 38 6.62 -12.91 -6.94
N LYS A 39 7.55 -13.60 -7.60
CA LYS A 39 8.97 -13.21 -7.64
C LYS A 39 9.15 -11.79 -8.19
N SER A 40 8.42 -11.41 -9.23
CA SER A 40 8.44 -10.05 -9.79
C SER A 40 7.98 -9.01 -8.76
N VAL A 41 6.86 -9.28 -8.07
CA VAL A 41 6.32 -8.39 -7.03
C VAL A 41 7.30 -8.23 -5.86
N VAL A 42 7.85 -9.33 -5.34
CA VAL A 42 8.84 -9.28 -4.24
C VAL A 42 10.06 -8.45 -4.64
N SER A 43 10.56 -8.66 -5.87
CA SER A 43 11.68 -7.89 -6.42
C SER A 43 11.35 -6.40 -6.52
N ALA A 44 10.14 -6.06 -6.94
CA ALA A 44 9.69 -4.68 -7.02
C ALA A 44 9.64 -4.00 -5.64
N VAL A 45 9.22 -4.72 -4.59
CA VAL A 45 9.18 -4.21 -3.21
C VAL A 45 10.57 -3.98 -2.64
N ILE A 46 11.52 -4.88 -2.89
CA ILE A 46 12.92 -4.67 -2.49
C ILE A 46 13.46 -3.35 -3.09
N VAL A 47 13.17 -3.11 -4.38
CA VAL A 47 13.58 -1.87 -5.05
C VAL A 47 12.85 -0.65 -4.47
N VAL A 48 11.56 -0.75 -4.12
CA VAL A 48 10.84 0.35 -3.46
C VAL A 48 11.43 0.66 -2.09
N LEU A 49 11.79 -0.35 -1.30
CA LEU A 49 12.49 -0.18 -0.01
C LEU A 49 13.83 0.54 -0.21
N GLU A 50 14.65 0.11 -1.17
CA GLU A 50 15.92 0.77 -1.49
C GLU A 50 15.75 2.21 -1.93
N LEU A 51 14.82 2.46 -2.84
CA LEU A 51 14.53 3.81 -3.30
C LEU A 51 14.04 4.69 -2.16
N SER A 52 13.21 4.16 -1.25
CA SER A 52 12.72 4.91 -0.10
C SER A 52 13.84 5.38 0.84
N GLN A 53 14.91 4.60 1.00
CA GLN A 53 16.09 4.99 1.78
C GLN A 53 16.91 6.08 1.09
N GLN A 54 16.89 6.13 -0.25
CA GLN A 54 17.64 7.11 -1.03
C GLN A 54 16.93 8.47 -1.13
N VAL A 55 15.62 8.55 -0.84
CA VAL A 55 14.90 9.82 -0.90
C VAL A 55 15.29 10.72 0.28
N LYS A 56 15.78 11.92 -0.02
CA LYS A 56 16.15 12.91 1.00
C LYS A 56 14.93 13.63 1.59
N SER A 57 13.86 13.83 0.81
CA SER A 57 12.61 14.48 1.21
C SER A 57 11.50 13.49 1.58
N ASN A 58 10.45 13.95 2.27
CA ASN A 58 9.24 13.15 2.55
C ASN A 58 9.51 11.76 3.13
N LYS A 59 10.63 11.60 3.86
CA LYS A 59 11.11 10.32 4.39
C LYS A 59 10.01 9.54 5.11
N LYS A 60 9.22 10.20 5.95
CA LYS A 60 8.11 9.58 6.70
C LYS A 60 7.03 8.99 5.79
N GLU A 61 6.67 9.68 4.70
CA GLU A 61 5.68 9.16 3.75
C GLU A 61 6.26 8.01 2.94
N CYS A 62 7.50 8.15 2.47
CA CYS A 62 8.25 7.12 1.76
C CYS A 62 8.42 5.84 2.59
N GLU A 63 8.80 5.97 3.87
CA GLU A 63 8.90 4.89 4.84
C GLU A 63 7.55 4.22 5.07
N HIS A 64 6.48 4.99 5.21
CA HIS A 64 5.13 4.44 5.35
C HIS A 64 4.74 3.62 4.12
N ILE A 65 5.01 4.13 2.92
CA ILE A 65 4.72 3.43 1.67
C ILE A 65 5.50 2.11 1.65
N ALA A 66 6.82 2.16 1.88
CA ALA A 66 7.67 0.98 1.88
C ALA A 66 7.25 -0.07 2.93
N LYS A 67 6.86 0.37 4.13
CA LYS A 67 6.32 -0.51 5.18
C LYS A 67 5.03 -1.18 4.72
N ARG A 68 4.10 -0.42 4.16
CA ARG A 68 2.82 -0.96 3.68
C ARG A 68 3.01 -1.91 2.51
N SER A 69 3.92 -1.60 1.60
CA SER A 69 4.34 -2.47 0.49
C SER A 69 4.90 -3.80 0.99
N THR A 70 5.72 -3.77 2.04
CA THR A 70 6.27 -4.97 2.66
C THR A 70 5.17 -5.84 3.27
N GLN A 71 4.23 -5.22 4.01
CA GLN A 71 3.09 -5.91 4.62
C GLN A 71 2.23 -6.61 3.55
N LEU A 72 1.92 -5.92 2.45
CA LEU A 72 1.16 -6.51 1.35
C LEU A 72 1.83 -7.77 0.78
N VAL A 73 3.15 -7.74 0.58
CA VAL A 73 3.87 -8.93 0.09
C VAL A 73 3.87 -10.07 1.09
N GLN A 74 4.02 -9.77 2.39
CA GLN A 74 3.93 -10.78 3.44
C GLN A 74 2.53 -11.41 3.50
N ASP A 75 1.48 -10.61 3.31
CA ASP A 75 0.10 -11.09 3.28
C ASP A 75 -0.16 -11.99 2.07
N ILE A 76 0.29 -11.58 0.87
CA ILE A 76 0.22 -12.41 -0.34
C ILE A 76 0.99 -13.72 -0.11
N TRP A 77 2.22 -13.64 0.39
CA TRP A 77 3.06 -14.82 0.64
C TRP A 77 2.38 -15.82 1.60
N ARG A 78 1.80 -15.31 2.68
CA ARG A 78 1.07 -16.13 3.66
C ARG A 78 -0.11 -16.86 3.00
N GLN A 79 -0.89 -16.15 2.19
CA GLN A 79 -2.01 -16.75 1.48
C GLN A 79 -1.55 -17.76 0.43
N THR A 80 -0.51 -17.46 -0.36
CA THR A 80 0.01 -18.40 -1.37
C THR A 80 0.53 -19.68 -0.76
N LYS A 81 1.03 -19.64 0.48
CA LYS A 81 1.49 -20.83 1.20
C LYS A 81 0.33 -21.80 1.52
N GLU A 82 -0.89 -21.31 1.65
CA GLU A 82 -2.09 -22.11 1.93
C GLU A 82 -2.61 -22.83 0.68
N PHE A 83 -2.42 -22.26 -0.53
CA PHE A 83 -2.94 -22.82 -1.79
C PHE A 83 -2.02 -23.88 -2.44
N GLY A 84 -0.78 -24.05 -1.97
CA GLY A 84 0.13 -25.06 -2.50
C GLY A 84 0.65 -24.72 -3.91
N VAL A 85 0.59 -25.68 -4.84
CA VAL A 85 1.21 -25.59 -6.19
C VAL A 85 0.34 -24.83 -7.21
N ALA A 86 -0.98 -24.81 -7.03
CA ALA A 86 -1.91 -24.18 -7.98
C ALA A 86 -2.60 -22.97 -7.32
N LEU A 87 -2.33 -21.76 -7.83
CA LEU A 87 -3.03 -20.55 -7.42
C LEU A 87 -4.36 -20.40 -8.18
N PRO A 88 -5.43 -19.93 -7.53
CA PRO A 88 -6.65 -19.50 -8.22
C PRO A 88 -6.35 -18.34 -9.19
N ALA A 89 -7.02 -18.33 -10.35
CA ALA A 89 -6.83 -17.31 -11.39
C ALA A 89 -7.09 -15.88 -10.85
N GLU A 90 -8.03 -15.72 -9.92
CA GLU A 90 -8.37 -14.44 -9.31
C GLU A 90 -7.21 -13.88 -8.47
N VAL A 91 -6.43 -14.76 -7.82
CA VAL A 91 -5.24 -14.37 -7.06
C VAL A 91 -4.13 -13.95 -8.02
N GLU A 92 -3.95 -14.68 -9.11
CA GLU A 92 -2.96 -14.35 -10.14
C GLU A 92 -3.23 -12.97 -10.76
N GLU A 93 -4.47 -12.68 -11.15
CA GLU A 93 -4.85 -11.36 -11.66
C GLU A 93 -4.58 -10.25 -10.65
N SER A 94 -4.88 -10.49 -9.37
CA SER A 94 -4.62 -9.56 -8.29
C SER A 94 -3.11 -9.29 -8.12
N VAL A 95 -2.28 -10.32 -8.21
CA VAL A 95 -0.81 -10.19 -8.16
C VAL A 95 -0.29 -9.34 -9.33
N VAL A 96 -0.82 -9.55 -10.54
CA VAL A 96 -0.47 -8.74 -11.73
C VAL A 96 -0.88 -7.28 -11.56
N GLN A 97 -2.06 -7.00 -10.99
CA GLN A 97 -2.48 -5.64 -10.68
C GLN A 97 -1.56 -4.97 -9.66
N ILE A 98 -1.18 -5.71 -8.61
CA ILE A 98 -0.25 -5.23 -7.58
C ILE A 98 1.13 -4.93 -8.19
N GLU A 99 1.62 -5.75 -9.11
CA GLU A 99 2.86 -5.50 -9.83
C GLU A 99 2.82 -4.17 -10.61
N LYS A 100 1.70 -3.87 -11.30
CA LYS A 100 1.50 -2.60 -11.99
C LYS A 100 1.55 -1.42 -11.01
N LEU A 101 0.89 -1.54 -9.86
CA LEU A 101 0.94 -0.51 -8.81
C LEU A 101 2.37 -0.29 -8.30
N PHE A 102 3.15 -1.36 -8.14
CA PHE A 102 4.55 -1.23 -7.74
C PHE A 102 5.43 -0.55 -8.79
N LYS A 103 5.18 -0.78 -10.08
CA LYS A 103 5.84 -0.07 -11.17
C LYS A 103 5.55 1.44 -11.13
N GLU A 104 4.31 1.82 -10.85
CA GLU A 104 3.94 3.24 -10.67
C GLU A 104 4.63 3.86 -9.45
N ILE A 105 4.63 3.16 -8.31
CA ILE A 105 5.32 3.60 -7.09
C ILE A 105 6.82 3.77 -7.37
N LYS A 106 7.46 2.81 -8.04
CA LYS A 106 8.88 2.90 -8.43
C LYS A 106 9.15 4.12 -9.32
N LYS A 107 8.27 4.41 -10.28
CA LYS A 107 8.38 5.61 -11.13
C LYS A 107 8.29 6.89 -10.29
N PHE A 108 7.31 6.96 -9.38
CA PHE A 108 7.15 8.07 -8.45
C PHE A 108 8.41 8.28 -7.58
N PHE A 109 8.99 7.22 -7.03
CA PHE A 109 10.24 7.31 -6.27
C PHE A 109 11.43 7.80 -7.11
N LYS A 110 11.52 7.37 -8.38
CA LYS A 110 12.56 7.86 -9.30
C LYS A 110 12.38 9.33 -9.63
N GLU A 111 11.15 9.80 -9.84
CA GLU A 111 10.84 11.22 -10.00
C GLU A 111 11.22 12.00 -8.74
N LEU A 112 10.91 11.47 -7.56
CA LEU A 112 11.31 12.09 -6.31
C LEU A 112 12.84 12.12 -6.12
N LYS A 113 13.58 11.19 -6.69
CA LYS A 113 15.05 11.20 -6.62
C LYS A 113 15.66 12.28 -7.52
N LYS A 114 15.02 12.58 -8.65
CA LYS A 114 15.51 13.55 -9.66
C LYS A 114 15.20 15.00 -9.32
N GLU A 115 14.10 15.28 -8.62
CA GLU A 115 13.71 16.65 -8.27
C GLU A 115 14.76 17.34 -7.37
N ASN A 116 15.22 18.51 -7.80
CA ASN A 116 16.11 19.36 -7.01
C ASN A 116 15.38 19.92 -5.79
N VAL A 117 16.08 20.05 -4.66
CA VAL A 117 15.52 20.53 -3.38
C VAL A 117 14.86 21.91 -3.52
N TRP A 118 15.38 22.75 -4.43
CA TRP A 118 14.86 24.08 -4.72
C TRP A 118 13.51 24.09 -5.46
N GLU A 119 13.34 23.23 -6.47
CA GLU A 119 12.05 23.08 -7.16
C GLU A 119 10.95 22.56 -6.22
N ARG A 120 11.34 21.80 -5.19
CA ARG A 120 10.43 21.35 -4.13
C ARG A 120 10.02 22.45 -3.19
N PHE A 121 10.97 23.27 -2.74
CA PHE A 121 10.67 24.40 -1.87
C PHE A 121 9.71 25.37 -2.58
N ALA A 122 9.94 25.64 -3.87
CA ALA A 122 9.05 26.46 -4.70
C ALA A 122 7.64 25.85 -4.90
N ARG A 123 7.49 24.53 -4.73
CA ARG A 123 6.20 23.80 -4.82
C ARG A 123 5.57 23.50 -3.46
N GLN A 124 6.25 23.76 -2.35
CA GLN A 124 5.81 23.33 -1.02
C GLN A 124 4.46 23.96 -0.62
N ASP A 125 4.14 25.15 -1.13
CA ASP A 125 2.85 25.80 -0.91
C ASP A 125 1.71 25.27 -1.80
N ARG A 126 2.01 24.64 -2.94
CA ARG A 126 0.98 24.05 -3.84
C ARG A 126 0.78 22.55 -3.61
N ASN A 127 1.73 21.85 -2.98
CA ASN A 127 1.85 20.40 -3.08
C ASN A 127 1.60 19.64 -1.76
N LYS A 128 0.48 19.91 -1.07
CA LYS A 128 -0.09 18.99 -0.05
C LYS A 128 -0.65 17.68 -0.65
N ARG A 129 -0.34 17.34 -1.92
CA ARG A 129 -1.04 16.32 -2.74
C ARG A 129 -0.26 15.07 -3.17
N PRO A 130 1.09 14.92 -3.04
CA PRO A 130 1.76 13.70 -3.50
C PRO A 130 1.28 12.47 -2.71
N SER A 131 1.13 12.61 -1.39
CA SER A 131 0.56 11.56 -0.55
C SER A 131 -0.85 11.14 -1.00
N ARG A 132 -1.72 12.06 -1.41
CA ARG A 132 -3.08 11.67 -1.88
C ARG A 132 -3.05 10.75 -3.09
N ARG A 133 -2.10 10.91 -4.04
CA ARG A 133 -1.99 9.98 -5.18
C ARG A 133 -1.55 8.60 -4.72
N VAL A 134 -0.53 8.52 -3.88
CA VAL A 134 -0.03 7.24 -3.39
C VAL A 134 -1.04 6.54 -2.47
N TRP A 135 -1.80 7.29 -1.68
CA TRP A 135 -2.89 6.76 -0.86
C TRP A 135 -4.06 6.24 -1.71
N LYS A 136 -4.35 6.86 -2.86
CA LYS A 136 -5.32 6.29 -3.82
C LYS A 136 -4.80 4.99 -4.44
N ILE A 137 -3.52 4.91 -4.75
CA ILE A 137 -2.87 3.72 -5.35
C ILE A 137 -2.86 2.56 -4.34
N THR A 138 -2.41 2.80 -3.10
CA THR A 138 -2.36 1.79 -2.03
C THR A 138 -3.72 1.44 -1.44
N GLY A 139 -4.68 2.36 -1.47
CA GLY A 139 -6.07 2.09 -1.09
C GLY A 139 -6.77 1.11 -2.04
N ARG A 140 -6.50 1.20 -3.35
CA ARG A 140 -7.08 0.29 -4.36
C ARG A 140 -6.63 -1.15 -4.20
N GLY A 141 -5.34 -1.37 -3.92
CA GLY A 141 -4.80 -2.74 -3.72
C GLY A 141 -5.42 -3.47 -2.53
N ASN A 142 -5.79 -2.76 -1.46
CA ASN A 142 -6.43 -3.37 -0.29
C ASN A 142 -7.86 -3.85 -0.55
N VAL A 143 -8.60 -3.19 -1.44
CA VAL A 143 -10.01 -3.54 -1.71
C VAL A 143 -10.11 -4.80 -2.56
N ALA A 144 -9.17 -5.01 -3.50
CA ALA A 144 -9.13 -6.20 -4.34
C ALA A 144 -8.85 -7.47 -3.52
N PHE A 145 -8.03 -7.37 -2.47
CA PHE A 145 -7.63 -8.53 -1.66
C PHE A 145 -8.59 -8.84 -0.50
N GLN A 146 -9.41 -7.88 -0.06
CA GLN A 146 -10.39 -8.10 1.02
C GLN A 146 -11.68 -8.77 0.55
N TYR A 147 -11.91 -8.88 -0.75
CA TYR A 147 -13.12 -9.46 -1.33
C TYR A 147 -12.84 -10.88 -1.89
N GLN A 148 -12.40 -11.79 -1.02
CA GLN A 148 -12.54 -13.23 -1.32
C GLN A 148 -13.76 -13.79 -0.56
N PRO A 149 -14.87 -14.09 -1.24
CA PRO A 149 -16.03 -14.74 -0.62
C PRO A 149 -15.66 -16.18 -0.25
N GLY A 150 -15.32 -16.42 1.01
CA GLY A 150 -15.00 -17.77 1.49
C GLY A 150 -14.11 -17.81 2.73
N ILE A 151 -13.31 -16.76 2.98
CA ILE A 151 -12.54 -16.63 4.21
C ILE A 151 -13.48 -16.08 5.28
N LYS A 152 -14.05 -16.97 6.10
CA LYS A 152 -14.78 -16.57 7.32
C LYS A 152 -13.80 -15.79 8.20
N HIS A 153 -13.87 -14.46 8.15
CA HIS A 153 -13.12 -13.59 9.04
C HIS A 153 -13.51 -13.91 10.48
N THR A 154 -12.70 -14.71 11.18
CA THR A 154 -12.76 -14.84 12.62
C THR A 154 -12.36 -13.50 13.22
N SER A 155 -13.38 -12.72 13.60
CA SER A 155 -13.34 -11.55 14.48
C SER A 155 -12.20 -10.56 14.23
N CYS A 156 -12.48 -9.55 13.38
CA CYS A 156 -11.71 -8.31 13.37
C CYS A 156 -11.99 -7.53 14.68
N THR A 157 -11.28 -7.85 15.75
CA THR A 157 -11.41 -7.19 17.08
C THR A 157 -10.75 -5.81 17.15
N SER A 158 -10.04 -5.38 16.11
CA SER A 158 -9.49 -4.04 16.05
C SER A 158 -10.50 -3.07 15.42
N GLY A 159 -11.13 -2.23 16.25
CA GLY A 159 -12.14 -1.22 15.86
C GLY A 159 -11.68 -0.13 14.87
N ILE A 160 -10.52 -0.28 14.25
CA ILE A 160 -9.96 0.61 13.23
C ILE A 160 -10.49 0.23 11.83
N CYS A 161 -10.75 -1.05 11.55
CA CYS A 161 -11.29 -1.47 10.25
C CYS A 161 -12.80 -1.15 10.09
N CYS A 162 -13.61 -1.36 11.14
CA CYS A 162 -15.07 -1.11 11.07
C CYS A 162 -15.43 0.37 10.85
N ARG A 163 -14.63 1.31 11.37
CA ARG A 163 -14.91 2.75 11.17
C ARG A 163 -14.61 3.25 9.76
N PHE A 164 -13.74 2.57 9.01
CA PHE A 164 -13.40 2.96 7.64
C PHE A 164 -14.45 2.46 6.63
N ALA A 165 -14.96 1.25 6.83
CA ALA A 165 -16.06 0.72 6.02
C ALA A 165 -17.36 1.52 6.20
N GLY A 166 -17.68 1.92 7.44
CA GLY A 166 -18.86 2.75 7.72
C GLY A 166 -18.80 4.13 7.05
N ARG A 167 -17.62 4.78 7.02
CA ARG A 167 -17.48 6.13 6.43
C ARG A 167 -17.57 6.13 4.89
N LEU A 168 -17.11 5.06 4.24
CA LEU A 168 -17.24 4.89 2.78
C LEU A 168 -18.67 4.52 2.35
N ALA A 169 -19.40 3.77 3.18
CA ALA A 169 -20.81 3.49 2.94
C ALA A 169 -21.68 4.75 3.09
N ASP A 170 -21.39 5.59 4.08
CA ASP A 170 -22.12 6.84 4.35
C ASP A 170 -21.91 7.88 3.23
N GLU A 171 -20.70 8.01 2.66
CA GLU A 171 -20.44 8.88 1.50
C GLU A 171 -21.16 8.41 0.22
N ARG A 172 -21.33 7.09 0.02
CA ARG A 172 -22.10 6.55 -1.11
C ARG A 172 -23.60 6.75 -0.95
N MET A 173 -24.13 6.66 0.27
CA MET A 173 -25.54 6.93 0.56
C MET A 173 -25.88 8.42 0.33
N ARG A 174 -25.00 9.34 0.75
CA ARG A 174 -25.20 10.79 0.52
C ARG A 174 -25.14 11.19 -0.95
N ALA A 175 -24.30 10.54 -1.75
CA ALA A 175 -24.20 10.83 -3.18
C ALA A 175 -25.46 10.44 -3.97
N ARG A 176 -26.29 9.50 -3.46
CA ARG A 176 -27.57 9.13 -4.08
C ARG A 176 -28.76 9.98 -3.62
N ALA A 177 -28.60 10.76 -2.57
CA ALA A 177 -29.69 11.57 -2.00
C ALA A 177 -29.71 13.02 -2.53
N ALA A 178 -28.87 13.38 -3.51
CA ALA A 178 -28.90 14.71 -4.11
C ALA A 178 -30.10 14.81 -5.07
N PRO A 179 -31.11 15.66 -4.79
CA PRO A 179 -32.24 15.87 -5.69
C PRO A 179 -31.75 16.53 -6.97
N HIS A 180 -32.15 15.96 -8.12
CA HIS A 180 -32.03 16.60 -9.41
C HIS A 180 -32.85 17.90 -9.38
N THR A 181 -32.16 19.04 -9.33
CA THR A 181 -32.79 20.33 -9.61
C THR A 181 -32.99 20.42 -11.12
N ASP A 182 -34.22 20.18 -11.57
CA ASP A 182 -34.66 20.53 -12.92
C ASP A 182 -34.57 22.05 -13.10
N THR A 183 -33.56 22.49 -13.85
CA THR A 183 -33.52 23.84 -14.41
C THR A 183 -34.36 23.86 -15.67
N ARG A 184 -35.47 24.58 -15.57
CA ARG A 184 -36.45 24.84 -16.62
C ARG A 184 -35.95 25.88 -17.61
#